data_AF-A0A9W8X550-F1
#
_entry.id   AF-A0A9W8X550-F1
#
_cell.length_a   1.000
_cell.length_b   1.000
_cell.length_c   1.000
_cell.angle_alpha   90.00
_cell.angle_beta   90.00
_cell.angle_gamma   90.00
#
_symmetry.space_group_name_H-M   'P 1'
#
loop_
_entity.id
_entity.type
_entity.pdbx_description
1 polymer ?
#
loop_
_entity_poly.entity_id
_entity_poly.type
_entity_poly.pdbx_seq_one_letter_code
_entity_poly.pdbx_strand_id
1 'polypeptide(L)'
;MDDQMISSDTTAADLLNFDIASALKTPHNARLYYEVQNLKKLVNELVDYQIAHPLAEQTTAESEKQIQTQIEKKEKYIRAQLSVIKTLYRQSVLRVREEKANTADVKAVNDALILGLHNLKYEESSLRGEISAAENYDHKYMKLPLISAEQYLEEFPEHKELSEHDLTTARIEHEHQVRLKLEERRQEKLKQKQKLIAEVKKGKDDLTKLDTMVEKFIEAAEPIKKVLATD
;
A
#
# COMPACT_ATOMS: atom_id res chain seq x y z
N MET A 1 4.87 -19.26 10.46
CA MET A 1 5.99 -20.02 11.06
C MET A 1 5.62 -21.48 10.92
N ASP A 2 5.80 -22.01 9.72
CA ASP A 2 5.64 -23.44 9.46
C ASP A 2 7.05 -24.02 9.36
N ASP A 3 7.48 -24.58 10.48
CA ASP A 3 8.77 -25.21 10.66
C ASP A 3 8.67 -26.64 10.11
N GLN A 4 8.84 -26.79 8.79
CA GLN A 4 9.02 -28.11 8.19
C GLN A 4 10.42 -28.63 8.56
N MET A 5 10.43 -29.44 9.61
CA MET A 5 11.50 -30.35 9.98
C MET A 5 11.96 -31.14 8.75
N ILE A 6 13.12 -30.77 8.21
CA ILE A 6 13.87 -31.56 7.25
C ILE A 6 14.35 -32.80 8.00
N SER A 7 13.65 -33.91 7.82
CA SER A 7 14.06 -35.24 8.27
C SER A 7 15.46 -35.54 7.74
N SER A 8 16.42 -35.66 8.66
CA SER A 8 17.85 -35.86 8.40
C SER A 8 18.25 -37.34 8.34
N ASP A 9 17.34 -38.23 7.92
CA ASP A 9 17.62 -39.67 7.86
C ASP A 9 17.45 -40.22 6.44
N THR A 10 18.28 -39.75 5.50
CA THR A 10 18.53 -40.51 4.27
C THR A 10 19.52 -41.62 4.58
N THR A 11 19.01 -42.82 4.85
CA THR A 11 19.84 -43.99 5.12
C THR A 11 20.64 -44.40 3.88
N ALA A 12 21.83 -44.99 4.07
CA ALA A 12 22.71 -45.45 2.98
C ALA A 12 22.05 -46.46 2.01
N ALA A 13 20.93 -47.07 2.40
CA ALA A 13 20.15 -47.98 1.57
C ALA A 13 19.37 -47.27 0.45
N ASP A 14 18.92 -46.03 0.65
CA ASP A 14 18.18 -45.26 -0.37
C ASP A 14 19.09 -44.83 -1.53
N LEU A 15 20.39 -44.70 -1.29
CA LEU A 15 21.40 -44.38 -2.31
C LEU A 15 21.68 -45.55 -3.28
N LEU A 16 21.41 -46.80 -2.87
CA LEU A 16 21.63 -47.98 -3.73
C LEU A 16 20.54 -48.15 -4.78
N ASN A 17 19.33 -47.63 -4.51
CA ASN A 17 18.18 -47.69 -5.42
C ASN A 17 18.02 -46.43 -6.29
N PHE A 18 18.86 -45.41 -6.10
CA PHE A 18 18.80 -44.20 -6.91
C PHE A 18 19.47 -44.46 -8.27
N ASP A 19 18.69 -44.56 -9.34
CA ASP A 19 19.22 -44.66 -10.69
C ASP A 19 19.80 -43.30 -11.13
N ILE A 20 21.06 -43.07 -10.74
CA ILE A 20 21.82 -41.87 -11.07
C ILE A 20 21.84 -41.64 -12.59
N ALA A 21 21.77 -42.68 -13.41
CA ALA A 21 21.78 -42.53 -14.87
C ALA A 21 20.51 -41.80 -15.37
N SER A 22 19.36 -42.06 -14.76
CA SER A 22 18.08 -41.42 -15.11
C SER A 22 17.99 -39.95 -14.70
N ALA A 23 18.76 -39.53 -13.69
CA ALA A 23 18.73 -38.18 -13.14
C ALA A 23 19.67 -37.18 -13.85
N LEU A 24 20.55 -37.66 -14.74
CA LEU A 24 21.54 -36.85 -15.45
C LEU A 24 20.93 -36.15 -16.67
N LYS A 25 20.28 -35.01 -16.44
CA LYS A 25 19.59 -34.24 -17.48
C LYS A 25 20.52 -33.55 -18.49
N THR A 26 21.78 -33.29 -18.13
CA THR A 26 22.72 -32.55 -19.00
C THR A 26 23.73 -33.49 -19.67
N PRO A 27 24.06 -33.26 -20.96
CA PRO A 27 25.00 -34.11 -21.70
C PRO A 27 26.40 -34.13 -21.06
N HIS A 28 26.78 -33.04 -20.40
CA HIS A 28 28.04 -32.93 -19.66
C HIS A 28 28.09 -33.84 -18.44
N ASN A 29 27.01 -33.87 -17.65
CA ASN A 29 26.96 -34.71 -16.46
C ASN A 29 26.85 -36.19 -16.83
N ALA A 30 26.12 -36.50 -17.92
CA ALA A 30 26.09 -37.84 -18.51
C ALA A 30 27.49 -38.31 -18.94
N ARG A 31 28.26 -37.43 -19.60
CA ARG A 31 29.65 -37.71 -19.97
C ARG A 31 30.52 -37.94 -18.74
N LEU A 32 30.47 -37.05 -17.73
CA LEU A 32 31.25 -37.19 -16.51
C LEU A 32 30.94 -38.52 -15.80
N TYR A 33 29.67 -38.90 -15.71
CA TYR A 33 29.24 -40.18 -15.16
C TYR A 33 29.84 -41.37 -15.92
N TYR A 34 29.76 -41.37 -17.25
CA TYR A 34 30.35 -42.43 -18.08
C TYR A 34 31.86 -42.56 -17.85
N GLU A 35 32.59 -41.44 -17.82
CA GLU A 35 34.04 -41.46 -17.60
C GLU A 35 34.40 -41.98 -16.19
N VAL A 36 33.58 -41.70 -15.18
CA VAL A 36 33.73 -42.23 -13.82
C VAL A 36 33.43 -43.74 -13.78
N GLN A 37 32.39 -44.22 -14.48
CA GLN A 37 32.14 -45.66 -14.59
C GLN A 37 33.27 -46.38 -15.33
N ASN A 38 33.85 -45.75 -16.34
CA ASN A 38 35.01 -46.28 -17.05
C ASN A 38 36.24 -46.37 -16.13
N LEU A 39 36.51 -45.34 -15.32
CA LEU A 39 37.56 -45.37 -14.30
C LEU A 39 37.34 -46.53 -13.30
N LYS A 40 36.10 -46.72 -12.83
CA LYS A 40 35.74 -47.83 -11.93
C LYS A 40 36.06 -49.19 -12.55
N LYS A 41 35.74 -49.40 -13.83
CA LYS A 41 36.08 -50.63 -14.56
C LYS A 41 37.59 -50.85 -14.62
N LEU A 42 38.35 -49.82 -15.03
CA LEU A 42 39.82 -49.91 -15.12
C LEU A 42 40.49 -50.22 -13.77
N VAL A 43 39.96 -49.66 -12.67
CA VAL A 43 40.45 -49.96 -11.31
C VAL A 43 40.14 -51.39 -10.92
N ASN A 44 38.91 -51.87 -11.15
CA ASN A 44 38.54 -53.25 -10.87
C ASN A 44 39.40 -54.23 -11.68
N GLU A 45 39.62 -53.96 -12.97
CA GLU A 45 40.48 -54.78 -13.83
C GLU A 45 41.96 -54.79 -13.40
N LEU A 46 42.43 -53.77 -12.69
CA LEU A 46 43.77 -53.75 -12.10
C LEU A 46 43.79 -54.62 -10.85
N VAL A 47 42.80 -54.46 -9.97
CA VAL A 47 42.66 -55.24 -8.73
C VAL A 47 42.50 -56.74 -9.06
N ASP A 48 41.62 -57.09 -9.99
CA ASP A 48 41.42 -58.47 -10.45
C ASP A 48 42.71 -59.05 -11.02
N TYR A 49 43.49 -58.25 -11.77
CA TYR A 49 44.78 -58.69 -12.32
C TYR A 49 45.84 -58.93 -11.23
N GLN A 50 45.86 -58.10 -10.19
CA GLN A 50 46.75 -58.27 -9.02
C GLN A 50 46.37 -59.49 -8.17
N ILE A 51 45.07 -59.75 -8.00
CA ILE A 51 44.57 -60.94 -7.28
C ILE A 51 44.89 -62.22 -8.06
N ALA A 52 44.73 -62.21 -9.39
CA ALA A 52 45.01 -63.36 -10.23
C ALA A 52 46.52 -63.68 -10.38
N HIS A 53 47.40 -62.71 -10.11
CA HIS A 53 48.85 -62.86 -10.22
C HIS A 53 49.56 -62.39 -8.94
N PRO A 54 49.45 -63.13 -7.82
CA PRO A 54 50.15 -62.79 -6.60
C PRO A 54 51.67 -62.86 -6.84
N LEU A 55 52.37 -61.78 -6.53
CA LEU A 55 53.84 -61.67 -6.67
C LEU A 55 54.61 -62.68 -5.81
N ALA A 56 53.95 -63.32 -4.82
CA ALA A 56 54.56 -64.24 -3.88
C ALA A 56 54.71 -65.70 -4.40
N GLU A 57 54.03 -66.08 -5.49
CA GLU A 57 53.96 -67.48 -5.95
C GLU A 57 54.73 -67.76 -7.25
N GLN A 58 55.57 -66.82 -7.71
CA GLN A 58 56.19 -66.90 -9.03
C GLN A 58 57.55 -67.62 -9.03
N THR A 59 57.74 -68.51 -9.99
CA THR A 59 58.90 -69.41 -10.09
C THR A 59 60.03 -68.90 -11.00
N THR A 60 59.83 -67.81 -11.77
CA THR A 60 60.84 -67.26 -12.70
C THR A 60 60.86 -65.73 -12.73
N ALA A 61 62.07 -65.13 -12.71
CA ALA A 61 62.27 -63.68 -12.72
C ALA A 61 61.76 -62.96 -14.00
N GLU A 62 61.54 -63.70 -15.09
CA GLU A 62 60.96 -63.17 -16.33
C GLU A 62 59.44 -62.97 -16.22
N SER A 63 58.74 -63.85 -15.50
CA SER A 63 57.29 -63.74 -15.22
C SER A 63 56.99 -62.52 -14.35
N GLU A 64 57.82 -62.27 -13.33
CA GLU A 64 57.63 -61.14 -12.41
C GLU A 64 57.75 -59.79 -13.14
N LYS A 65 58.74 -59.65 -14.03
CA LYS A 65 58.93 -58.45 -14.85
C LYS A 65 57.78 -58.21 -15.81
N GLN A 66 57.23 -59.26 -16.42
CA GLN A 66 56.07 -59.15 -17.31
C GLN A 66 54.83 -58.66 -16.56
N ILE A 67 54.61 -59.16 -15.34
CA ILE A 67 53.46 -58.78 -14.51
C ILE A 67 53.60 -57.33 -14.02
N GLN A 68 54.79 -56.90 -13.57
CA GLN A 68 55.05 -55.49 -13.27
C GLN A 68 54.81 -54.57 -14.46
N THR A 69 55.29 -54.95 -15.66
CA THR A 69 55.07 -54.15 -16.87
C THR A 69 53.58 -54.00 -17.21
N GLN A 70 52.76 -55.03 -16.95
CA GLN A 70 51.32 -54.97 -17.19
C GLN A 70 50.58 -54.13 -16.13
N ILE A 71 51.03 -54.18 -14.87
CA ILE A 71 50.51 -53.30 -13.80
C ILE A 71 50.81 -51.84 -14.15
N GLU A 72 52.04 -51.50 -14.52
CA GLU A 72 52.43 -50.13 -14.90
C GLU A 72 51.61 -49.60 -16.09
N LYS A 73 51.33 -50.46 -17.09
CA LYS A 73 50.45 -50.11 -18.22
C LYS A 73 49.04 -49.76 -17.74
N LYS A 74 48.43 -50.61 -16.91
CA LYS A 74 47.09 -50.39 -16.35
C LYS A 74 47.04 -49.12 -15.48
N GLU A 75 48.05 -48.88 -14.66
CA GLU A 75 48.19 -47.64 -13.88
C GLU A 75 48.28 -46.39 -14.76
N LYS A 76 49.01 -46.45 -15.88
CA LYS A 76 49.11 -45.34 -16.83
C LYS A 76 47.76 -44.97 -17.44
N TYR A 77 46.94 -45.96 -17.81
CA TYR A 77 45.57 -45.73 -18.31
C TYR A 77 44.67 -45.11 -17.24
N ILE A 78 44.75 -45.58 -15.99
CA ILE A 78 44.02 -45.00 -14.86
C ILE A 78 44.41 -43.53 -14.65
N ARG A 79 45.71 -43.21 -14.66
CA ARG A 79 46.20 -41.82 -14.51
C ARG A 79 45.70 -40.90 -15.64
N ALA A 80 45.69 -41.40 -16.88
CA ALA A 80 45.16 -40.66 -18.03
C ALA A 80 43.66 -40.38 -17.87
N GLN A 81 42.88 -41.40 -17.49
CA GLN A 81 41.44 -41.27 -17.25
C GLN A 81 41.13 -40.28 -16.12
N LEU A 82 41.94 -40.29 -15.05
CA LEU A 82 41.80 -39.37 -13.92
C LEU A 82 42.02 -37.90 -14.36
N SER A 83 42.94 -37.65 -15.30
CA SER A 83 43.14 -36.31 -15.89
C SER A 83 41.90 -35.80 -16.66
N VAL A 84 41.25 -36.69 -17.41
CA VAL A 84 40.00 -36.37 -18.15
C VAL A 84 38.90 -35.98 -17.17
N ILE A 85 38.66 -36.80 -16.14
CA ILE A 85 37.63 -36.54 -15.12
C ILE A 85 37.89 -35.23 -14.39
N LYS A 86 39.15 -34.95 -13.98
CA LYS A 86 39.53 -33.69 -13.34
C LYS A 86 39.21 -32.48 -14.22
N THR A 87 39.38 -32.59 -15.52
CA THR A 87 39.10 -31.50 -16.46
C THR A 87 37.60 -31.28 -16.63
N LEU A 88 36.81 -32.36 -16.78
CA LEU A 88 35.34 -32.28 -16.83
C LEU A 88 34.76 -31.72 -15.52
N TYR A 89 35.32 -32.10 -14.37
CA TYR A 89 34.90 -31.55 -13.07
C TYR A 89 35.17 -30.04 -12.97
N ARG A 90 36.35 -29.57 -13.39
CA ARG A 90 36.65 -28.13 -13.43
C ARG A 90 35.67 -27.37 -14.33
N GLN A 91 35.33 -27.93 -15.49
CA GLN A 91 34.31 -27.34 -16.37
C GLN A 91 32.93 -27.27 -15.70
N SER A 92 32.52 -28.29 -14.94
CA SER A 92 31.27 -28.25 -14.17
C SER A 92 31.28 -27.12 -13.15
N VAL A 93 32.37 -26.97 -12.40
CA VAL A 93 32.51 -25.92 -11.37
C VAL A 93 32.45 -24.52 -12.00
N LEU A 94 33.09 -24.32 -13.15
CA LEU A 94 33.02 -23.05 -13.88
C LEU A 94 31.59 -22.74 -14.33
N ARG A 95 30.90 -23.69 -14.94
CA ARG A 95 29.51 -23.52 -15.36
C ARG A 95 28.59 -23.18 -14.19
N VAL A 96 28.73 -23.86 -13.05
CA VAL A 96 27.92 -23.54 -11.85
C VAL A 96 28.17 -22.12 -11.37
N ARG A 97 29.42 -21.62 -11.45
CA ARG A 97 29.73 -20.23 -11.11
C ARG A 97 29.13 -19.24 -12.10
N GLU A 98 29.20 -19.54 -13.39
CA GLU A 98 28.58 -18.75 -14.46
C GLU A 98 27.07 -18.67 -14.28
N GLU A 99 26.38 -19.80 -14.10
CA GLU A 99 24.93 -19.83 -13.87
C GLU A 99 24.53 -19.10 -12.59
N LYS A 100 25.34 -19.19 -11.54
CA LYS A 100 25.12 -18.44 -10.29
C LYS A 100 25.24 -16.93 -10.53
N ALA A 101 26.23 -16.49 -11.32
CA ALA A 101 26.39 -15.08 -11.67
C ALA A 101 25.21 -14.59 -12.53
N ASN A 102 24.86 -15.33 -13.58
CA ASN A 102 23.72 -15.02 -14.45
C ASN A 102 22.41 -14.91 -13.67
N THR A 103 22.16 -15.85 -12.75
CA THR A 103 20.94 -15.83 -11.91
C THR A 103 20.96 -14.65 -10.95
N ALA A 104 22.12 -14.27 -10.41
CA ALA A 104 22.25 -13.11 -9.53
C ALA A 104 21.98 -11.80 -10.29
N ASP A 105 22.47 -11.68 -11.53
CA ASP A 105 22.24 -10.49 -12.37
C ASP A 105 20.75 -10.34 -12.72
N VAL A 106 20.10 -11.44 -13.14
CA VAL A 106 18.66 -11.44 -13.42
C VAL A 106 17.85 -11.11 -12.17
N LYS A 107 18.25 -11.63 -11.00
CA LYS A 107 17.62 -11.29 -9.73
C LYS A 107 17.76 -9.80 -9.42
N ALA A 108 18.95 -9.22 -9.58
CA ALA A 108 19.19 -7.80 -9.30
C ALA A 108 18.32 -6.89 -10.19
N VAL A 109 18.15 -7.24 -11.47
CA VAL A 109 17.25 -6.52 -12.39
C VAL A 109 15.80 -6.64 -11.94
N ASN A 110 15.36 -7.83 -11.52
CA ASN A 110 14.01 -8.06 -11.01
C ASN A 110 13.75 -7.22 -9.75
N ASP A 111 14.68 -7.23 -8.79
CA ASP A 111 14.57 -6.45 -7.56
C ASP A 111 14.46 -4.94 -7.85
N ALA A 112 15.19 -4.44 -8.86
CA ALA A 112 15.08 -3.04 -9.32
C ALA A 112 13.71 -2.73 -9.93
N LEU A 113 13.14 -3.64 -10.73
CA LEU A 113 11.80 -3.50 -11.30
C LEU A 113 10.71 -3.55 -10.23
N ILE A 114 10.85 -4.43 -9.23
CA ILE A 114 9.94 -4.49 -8.08
C ILE A 114 9.94 -3.15 -7.33
N LEU A 115 11.11 -2.56 -7.10
CA LEU A 115 11.20 -1.24 -6.47
C LEU A 115 10.51 -0.16 -7.31
N GLY A 116 10.70 -0.18 -8.64
CA GLY A 116 9.99 0.72 -9.55
C GLY A 116 8.47 0.58 -9.48
N LEU A 117 7.96 -0.65 -9.43
CA LEU A 117 6.53 -0.94 -9.29
C LEU A 117 5.99 -0.43 -7.95
N HIS A 118 6.72 -0.62 -6.85
CA HIS A 118 6.33 -0.10 -5.55
C HIS A 118 6.18 1.42 -5.58
N ASN A 119 7.16 2.14 -6.15
CA ASN A 119 7.09 3.60 -6.28
C ASN A 119 5.83 4.05 -7.03
N LEU A 120 5.52 3.41 -8.16
CA LEU A 120 4.32 3.72 -8.94
C LEU A 120 3.03 3.44 -8.15
N LYS A 121 2.98 2.35 -7.40
CA LYS A 121 1.82 2.02 -6.56
C LYS A 121 1.63 3.04 -5.44
N TYR A 122 2.71 3.55 -4.86
CA TYR A 122 2.62 4.63 -3.87
C TYR A 122 2.06 5.91 -4.50
N GLU A 123 2.53 6.27 -5.68
CA GLU A 123 2.03 7.44 -6.42
C GLU A 123 0.53 7.30 -6.73
N GLU A 124 0.09 6.14 -7.25
CA GLU A 124 -1.32 5.87 -7.50
C GLU A 124 -2.17 6.02 -6.24
N SER A 125 -1.73 5.43 -5.13
CA SER A 125 -2.45 5.51 -3.86
C SER A 125 -2.52 6.94 -3.33
N SER A 126 -1.45 7.74 -3.51
CA SER A 126 -1.42 9.15 -3.11
C SER A 126 -2.42 9.96 -3.93
N LEU A 127 -2.37 9.82 -5.26
CA LEU A 127 -3.28 10.51 -6.18
C LEU A 127 -4.73 10.13 -5.93
N ARG A 128 -5.02 8.85 -5.68
CA ARG A 128 -6.38 8.41 -5.30
C ARG A 128 -6.83 9.04 -3.98
N GLY A 129 -5.93 9.18 -3.00
CA GLY A 129 -6.22 9.87 -1.75
C GLY A 129 -6.54 11.35 -1.96
N GLU A 130 -5.77 12.03 -2.80
CA GLU A 130 -5.99 13.44 -3.15
C GLU A 130 -7.30 13.63 -3.91
N ILE A 131 -7.61 12.78 -4.90
CA ILE A 131 -8.88 12.80 -5.63
C ILE A 131 -10.04 12.59 -4.66
N SER A 132 -9.96 11.58 -3.79
CA SER A 132 -11.03 11.33 -2.81
C SER A 132 -11.21 12.50 -1.84
N ALA A 133 -10.13 13.16 -1.43
CA ALA A 133 -10.21 14.36 -0.60
C ALA A 133 -10.83 15.55 -1.34
N ALA A 134 -10.54 15.70 -2.64
CA ALA A 134 -11.12 16.75 -3.48
C ALA A 134 -12.61 16.50 -3.78
N GLU A 135 -12.99 15.25 -4.05
CA GLU A 135 -14.39 14.84 -4.28
C GLU A 135 -15.25 15.01 -3.02
N ASN A 136 -14.70 14.69 -1.85
CA ASN A 136 -15.39 14.84 -0.57
C ASN A 136 -15.22 16.23 0.06
N TYR A 137 -14.74 17.21 -0.71
CA TYR A 137 -14.58 18.56 -0.19
C TYR A 137 -15.94 19.14 0.20
N ASP A 138 -16.05 19.58 1.45
CA ASP A 138 -17.29 20.12 2.00
C ASP A 138 -17.57 21.51 1.45
N HIS A 139 -18.31 21.55 0.34
CA HIS A 139 -18.71 22.79 -0.29
C HIS A 139 -19.79 23.52 0.53
N LYS A 140 -19.44 24.68 1.08
CA LYS A 140 -20.35 25.50 1.92
C LYS A 140 -21.71 25.82 1.27
N TYR A 141 -21.75 25.97 -0.06
CA TYR A 141 -22.98 26.30 -0.77
C TYR A 141 -24.02 25.16 -0.74
N MET A 142 -23.59 23.90 -0.57
CA MET A 142 -24.50 22.75 -0.42
C MET A 142 -25.27 22.74 0.90
N LYS A 143 -24.75 23.44 1.92
CA LYS A 143 -25.40 23.58 3.24
C LYS A 143 -26.30 24.81 3.33
N LEU A 144 -26.33 25.65 2.30
CA LEU A 144 -27.13 26.87 2.31
C LEU A 144 -28.60 26.52 2.03
N PRO A 145 -29.55 26.90 2.91
CA PRO A 145 -30.96 26.75 2.60
C PRO A 145 -31.33 27.73 1.48
N LEU A 146 -31.51 27.19 0.29
CA LEU A 146 -31.88 27.88 -0.95
C LEU A 146 -33.29 27.42 -1.36
N ILE A 147 -34.08 28.30 -1.97
CA ILE A 147 -35.32 27.94 -2.70
C ILE A 147 -35.00 26.85 -3.74
N SER A 148 -35.93 25.92 -3.98
CA SER A 148 -35.73 24.84 -4.95
C SER A 148 -35.53 25.37 -6.37
N ALA A 149 -34.86 24.60 -7.24
CA ALA A 149 -34.62 25.05 -8.62
C ALA A 149 -35.93 25.29 -9.39
N GLU A 150 -36.96 24.47 -9.12
CA GLU A 150 -38.29 24.59 -9.73
C GLU A 150 -38.97 25.91 -9.35
N GLN A 151 -39.02 26.21 -8.04
CA GLN A 151 -39.62 27.46 -7.53
C GLN A 151 -38.86 28.70 -8.04
N TYR A 152 -37.53 28.62 -8.15
CA TYR A 152 -36.74 29.72 -8.70
C TYR A 152 -37.01 29.94 -10.19
N LEU A 153 -37.17 28.87 -10.98
CA LEU A 153 -37.45 28.98 -12.42
C LEU A 153 -38.89 29.43 -12.72
N GLU A 154 -39.83 29.22 -11.79
CA GLU A 154 -41.16 29.82 -11.87
C GLU A 154 -41.12 31.35 -11.73
N GLU A 155 -40.26 31.86 -10.85
CA GLU A 155 -40.08 33.31 -10.64
C GLU A 155 -39.20 33.95 -11.73
N PHE A 156 -38.21 33.20 -12.25
CA PHE A 156 -37.25 33.68 -13.24
C PHE A 156 -37.13 32.70 -14.43
N PRO A 157 -38.10 32.69 -15.36
CA PRO A 157 -38.10 31.77 -16.50
C PRO A 157 -36.96 32.04 -17.49
N GLU A 158 -36.38 33.24 -17.51
CA GLU A 158 -35.25 33.62 -18.36
C GLU A 158 -33.95 32.86 -18.01
N HIS A 159 -33.84 32.35 -16.79
CA HIS A 159 -32.66 31.62 -16.31
C HIS A 159 -32.68 30.12 -16.64
N LYS A 160 -33.69 29.66 -17.39
CA LYS A 160 -33.86 28.24 -17.75
C LYS A 160 -32.82 27.72 -18.74
N GLU A 161 -32.26 28.61 -19.56
CA GLU A 161 -31.25 28.27 -20.57
C GLU A 161 -29.81 28.34 -20.03
N LEU A 162 -29.62 28.76 -18.78
CA LEU A 162 -28.31 28.85 -18.16
C LEU A 162 -27.74 27.48 -17.80
N SER A 163 -26.41 27.38 -17.78
CA SER A 163 -25.70 26.21 -17.24
C SER A 163 -26.06 26.00 -15.77
N GLU A 164 -26.02 24.76 -15.28
CA GLU A 164 -26.32 24.43 -13.88
C GLU A 164 -25.49 25.26 -12.90
N HIS A 165 -24.21 25.46 -13.20
CA HIS A 165 -23.32 26.32 -12.41
C HIS A 165 -23.81 27.77 -12.36
N ASP A 166 -24.18 28.33 -13.51
CA ASP A 166 -24.63 29.73 -13.61
C ASP A 166 -25.99 29.92 -12.94
N LEU A 167 -26.88 28.92 -13.08
CA LEU A 167 -28.19 28.88 -12.41
C LEU A 167 -28.04 28.81 -10.88
N THR A 168 -27.12 27.97 -10.36
CA THR A 168 -26.86 27.94 -8.91
C THR A 168 -26.26 29.26 -8.40
N THR A 169 -25.41 29.92 -9.18
CA THR A 169 -24.84 31.22 -8.84
C THR A 169 -25.93 32.31 -8.79
N ALA A 170 -26.77 32.37 -9.82
CA ALA A 170 -27.89 33.31 -9.89
C ALA A 170 -28.90 33.11 -8.73
N ARG A 171 -29.15 31.85 -8.35
CA ARG A 171 -29.97 31.49 -7.18
C ARG A 171 -29.38 32.00 -5.87
N ILE A 172 -28.08 31.80 -5.65
CA ILE A 172 -27.40 32.29 -4.43
C ILE A 172 -27.46 33.81 -4.35
N GLU A 173 -27.25 34.50 -5.46
CA GLU A 173 -27.30 35.96 -5.52
C GLU A 173 -28.72 36.50 -5.23
N HIS A 174 -29.75 35.89 -5.81
CA HIS A 174 -31.13 36.24 -5.51
C HIS A 174 -31.46 36.10 -4.02
N GLU A 175 -31.10 34.98 -3.42
CA GLU A 175 -31.29 34.72 -1.99
C GLU A 175 -30.53 35.71 -1.10
N HIS A 176 -29.31 36.08 -1.51
CA HIS A 176 -28.55 37.11 -0.83
C HIS A 176 -29.30 38.45 -0.81
N GLN A 177 -29.81 38.88 -1.97
CA GLN A 177 -30.58 40.12 -2.09
C GLN A 177 -31.88 40.09 -1.28
N VAL A 178 -32.58 38.95 -1.27
CA VAL A 178 -33.79 38.75 -0.46
C VAL A 178 -33.47 38.86 1.03
N ARG A 179 -32.38 38.23 1.50
CA ARG A 179 -31.94 38.32 2.91
C ARG A 179 -31.52 39.72 3.30
N LEU A 180 -30.82 40.46 2.44
CA LEU A 180 -30.47 41.86 2.68
C LEU A 180 -31.72 42.71 2.87
N LYS A 181 -32.70 42.62 1.96
CA LYS A 181 -33.98 43.35 2.06
C LYS A 181 -34.77 42.97 3.33
N LEU A 182 -34.72 41.70 3.74
CA LEU A 182 -35.35 41.23 4.99
C LEU A 182 -34.67 41.82 6.23
N GLU A 183 -33.34 41.86 6.24
CA GLU A 183 -32.57 42.43 7.35
C GLU A 183 -32.78 43.95 7.46
N GLU A 184 -32.83 44.66 6.33
CA GLU A 184 -33.18 46.09 6.29
C GLU A 184 -34.57 46.35 6.88
N ARG A 185 -35.59 45.61 6.42
CA ARG A 185 -36.96 45.70 6.97
C ARG A 185 -37.01 45.36 8.46
N ARG A 186 -36.22 44.38 8.90
CA ARG A 186 -36.11 44.02 10.32
C ARG A 186 -35.53 45.18 11.12
N GLN A 187 -34.48 45.84 10.63
CA GLN A 187 -33.88 47.00 11.28
C GLN A 187 -34.84 48.20 11.32
N GLU A 188 -35.58 48.46 10.25
CA GLU A 188 -36.61 49.51 10.22
C GLU A 188 -37.70 49.27 11.25
N LYS A 189 -38.26 48.05 11.30
CA LYS A 189 -39.26 47.67 12.30
C LYS A 189 -38.71 47.73 13.73
N LEU A 190 -37.44 47.37 13.93
CA LEU A 190 -36.79 47.47 15.23
C LEU A 190 -36.66 48.93 15.66
N LYS A 191 -36.27 49.83 14.76
CA LYS A 191 -36.25 51.28 15.01
C LYS A 191 -37.65 51.82 15.33
N GLN A 192 -38.68 51.42 14.59
CA GLN A 192 -40.07 51.81 14.87
C GLN A 192 -40.54 51.30 16.25
N LYS A 193 -40.23 50.05 16.58
CA LYS A 193 -40.51 49.47 17.91
C LYS A 193 -39.83 50.26 19.02
N GLN A 194 -38.56 50.63 18.86
CA GLN A 194 -37.84 51.45 19.83
C GLN A 194 -38.45 52.84 19.99
N LYS A 195 -38.87 53.49 18.89
CA LYS A 195 -39.58 54.78 18.94
C LYS A 195 -40.89 54.67 19.72
N LEU A 196 -41.72 53.66 19.43
CA LEU A 196 -42.97 53.42 20.15
C LEU A 196 -42.73 53.13 21.63
N ILE A 197 -41.71 52.35 21.99
CA ILE A 197 -41.36 52.09 23.39
C ILE A 197 -40.96 53.41 24.09
N ALA A 198 -40.20 54.29 23.43
CA ALA A 198 -39.83 55.58 23.98
C ALA A 198 -41.05 56.50 24.16
N GLU A 199 -41.98 56.52 23.20
CA GLU A 199 -43.25 57.27 23.29
C GLU A 199 -44.13 56.75 24.44
N VAL A 200 -44.29 55.43 24.56
CA VAL A 200 -45.05 54.82 25.66
C VAL A 200 -44.36 55.10 27.00
N LYS A 201 -43.03 55.03 27.08
CA LYS A 201 -42.28 55.37 28.30
C LYS A 201 -42.49 56.84 28.68
N LYS A 202 -42.38 57.76 27.72
CA LYS A 202 -42.66 59.19 27.95
C LYS A 202 -44.10 59.41 28.42
N GLY A 203 -45.07 58.75 27.79
CA GLY A 203 -46.48 58.83 28.20
C GLY A 203 -46.70 58.30 29.63
N LYS A 204 -46.01 57.21 30.02
CA LYS A 204 -46.02 56.73 31.42
C LYS A 204 -45.39 57.74 32.37
N ASP A 205 -44.24 58.31 32.01
CA ASP A 205 -43.55 59.31 32.84
C ASP A 205 -44.36 60.61 32.98
N ASP A 206 -45.13 60.98 31.97
CA ASP A 206 -46.02 62.14 32.02
C ASP A 206 -47.31 61.84 32.81
N LEU A 207 -47.84 60.62 32.73
CA LEU A 207 -48.97 60.18 33.55
C LEU A 207 -48.60 60.14 35.04
N THR A 208 -47.42 59.60 35.39
CA THR A 208 -46.97 59.58 36.79
C THR A 208 -46.74 60.99 37.33
N LYS A 209 -46.25 61.93 36.50
CA LYS A 209 -46.21 63.35 36.89
C LYS A 209 -47.60 63.91 37.12
N LEU A 210 -48.58 63.61 36.25
CA LEU A 210 -49.95 64.05 36.45
C LEU A 210 -50.54 63.47 37.73
N ASP A 211 -50.35 62.18 38.00
CA ASP A 211 -50.76 61.54 39.26
C ASP A 211 -50.17 62.29 40.47
N THR A 212 -48.87 62.60 40.45
CA THR A 212 -48.24 63.37 41.55
C THR A 212 -48.78 64.80 41.68
N MET A 213 -49.19 65.44 40.57
CA MET A 213 -49.81 66.76 40.60
C MET A 213 -51.25 66.70 41.13
N VAL A 214 -52.00 65.66 40.78
CA VAL A 214 -53.35 65.41 41.31
C VAL A 214 -53.29 65.11 42.81
N GLU A 215 -52.34 64.28 43.27
CA GLU A 215 -52.12 64.05 44.69
C GLU A 215 -51.88 65.36 45.44
N LYS A 216 -50.96 66.21 44.94
CA LYS A 216 -50.72 67.55 45.51
C LYS A 216 -51.94 68.46 45.46
N PHE A 217 -52.76 68.39 44.40
CA PHE A 217 -53.99 69.16 44.31
C PHE A 217 -55.02 68.68 45.33
N ILE A 218 -55.16 67.36 45.54
CA ILE A 218 -56.02 66.79 46.58
C ILE A 218 -55.55 67.26 47.96
N GLU A 219 -54.25 67.15 48.26
CA GLU A 219 -53.68 67.65 49.53
C GLU A 219 -53.94 69.15 49.75
N ALA A 220 -53.80 69.97 48.70
CA ALA A 220 -54.08 71.40 48.77
C ALA A 220 -55.58 71.74 48.84
N ALA A 221 -56.45 70.89 48.30
CA ALA A 221 -57.90 71.05 48.32
C ALA A 221 -58.57 70.47 49.59
N GLU A 222 -57.92 69.55 50.31
CA GLU A 222 -58.37 69.03 51.61
C GLU A 222 -58.70 70.13 52.64
N PRO A 223 -57.88 71.17 52.86
CA PRO A 223 -58.23 72.25 53.78
C PRO A 223 -59.43 73.08 53.29
N ILE A 224 -59.55 73.30 51.97
CA ILE A 224 -60.68 74.04 51.38
C ILE A 224 -61.98 73.24 51.52
N LYS A 225 -61.94 71.92 51.30
CA LYS A 225 -63.08 71.01 51.46
C LYS A 225 -63.53 70.92 52.93
N LYS A 226 -62.60 70.94 53.90
CA LYS A 226 -62.94 71.00 55.33
C LYS A 226 -63.66 72.28 55.73
N VAL A 227 -63.37 73.40 55.07
CA VAL A 227 -64.03 74.70 55.31
C VAL A 227 -65.38 74.81 54.60
N LEU A 228 -65.54 74.17 53.43
CA LEU A 228 -66.80 74.16 52.67
C LEU A 228 -67.81 73.07 53.11
N ALA A 229 -67.35 72.00 53.77
CA ALA A 229 -68.22 70.96 54.33
C ALA A 229 -68.76 71.31 55.73
N THR A 230 -68.34 72.45 56.29
CA THR A 230 -68.93 73.07 57.47
C THR A 230 -69.89 74.18 57.04
N ASP A 231 -71.03 73.75 56.50
CA ASP A 231 -72.33 74.44 56.49
C ASP A 231 -73.42 73.37 56.34
#